data_AF-A0A956MGT7-F1
#
_entry.id   AF-A0A956MGT7-F1
#
_cell.length_a   1.000
_cell.length_b   1.000
_cell.length_c   1.000
_cell.angle_alpha   90.00
_cell.angle_beta   90.00
_cell.angle_gamma   90.00
#
_symmetry.space_group_name_H-M   'P 1'
#
loop_
_entity.id
_entity.type
_entity.pdbx_description
1 polymer ?
#
loop_
_entity_poly.entity_id
_entity_poly.type
_entity_poly.pdbx_seq_one_letter_code
_entity_poly.pdbx_strand_id
1 'polypeptide(L)'
;MTQHSTPDGSTRGLRPPARRLASEPQFRGLDRTDLGGWMGEHASVLASRWLLDVDARAGGLDPEAKALLGEFYDELLTLLPACLGPYRTQVEPYWRQCAELYGSVGAMRGLAAGEIIDEFQLLREATIRLMFVTPPSVRGTPMLLREILRLNRIIDRGVTFANVGHTDALFFALFHGSGAPSSLSTEQLAEVRDQLATIRSDVRRILVHLRT
;
A
#
# COMPACT_ATOMS: atom_id res chain seq x y z
N MET A 1 14.59 -17.83 -69.93
CA MET A 1 15.40 -18.26 -68.77
C MET A 1 16.36 -17.13 -68.46
N THR A 2 16.00 -16.27 -67.50
CA THR A 2 16.80 -15.10 -67.16
C THR A 2 16.71 -14.91 -65.66
N GLN A 3 17.87 -15.05 -65.02
CA GLN A 3 18.11 -14.97 -63.58
C GLN A 3 18.08 -13.51 -63.13
N HIS A 4 17.50 -13.24 -61.95
CA HIS A 4 17.66 -11.99 -61.23
C HIS A 4 18.12 -12.28 -59.80
N SER A 5 19.22 -11.65 -59.43
CA SER A 5 19.88 -11.69 -58.13
C SER A 5 19.23 -10.71 -57.14
N THR A 6 19.01 -11.19 -55.91
CA THR A 6 19.00 -10.61 -54.54
C THR A 6 19.00 -9.08 -54.32
N PRO A 7 18.37 -8.54 -53.24
CA PRO A 7 18.84 -8.84 -51.86
C PRO A 7 17.79 -9.01 -50.75
N ASP A 8 18.32 -9.68 -49.72
CA ASP A 8 17.86 -9.85 -48.35
C ASP A 8 17.69 -8.50 -47.61
N GLY A 9 16.75 -8.44 -46.67
CA GLY A 9 16.39 -7.21 -45.96
C GLY A 9 15.31 -7.41 -44.91
N SER A 10 15.31 -8.54 -44.19
CA SER A 10 14.41 -8.76 -43.06
C SER A 10 14.99 -8.12 -41.79
N THR A 11 14.54 -6.90 -41.45
CA THR A 11 14.72 -6.32 -40.11
C THR A 11 13.37 -6.26 -39.39
N ARG A 12 12.90 -7.43 -38.93
CA ARG A 12 11.83 -7.51 -37.94
C ARG A 12 12.38 -7.14 -36.56
N GLY A 13 11.96 -5.97 -36.07
CA GLY A 13 11.53 -5.74 -34.69
C GLY A 13 12.55 -6.00 -33.57
N LEU A 14 13.41 -5.01 -33.30
CA LEU A 14 14.02 -4.87 -31.97
C LEU A 14 13.05 -4.06 -31.09
N ARG A 15 12.24 -4.78 -30.31
CA ARG A 15 11.59 -4.19 -29.12
C ARG A 15 12.69 -3.74 -28.16
N PRO A 16 12.62 -2.52 -27.59
CA PRO A 16 13.56 -2.12 -26.56
C PRO A 16 13.41 -3.07 -25.34
N PRO A 17 14.52 -3.43 -24.67
CA PRO A 17 14.45 -4.33 -23.54
C PRO A 17 13.60 -3.71 -22.43
N ALA A 18 12.58 -4.45 -22.00
CA ALA A 18 11.81 -4.12 -20.81
C ALA A 18 12.80 -3.87 -19.66
N ARG A 19 12.78 -2.63 -19.16
CA ARG A 19 13.53 -2.21 -17.98
C ARG A 19 13.05 -3.12 -16.86
N ARG A 20 13.86 -4.11 -16.47
CA ARG A 20 13.62 -4.90 -15.26
C ARG A 20 13.61 -3.92 -14.10
N LEU A 21 12.41 -3.55 -13.67
CA LEU A 21 12.21 -2.97 -12.35
C LEU A 21 12.90 -3.91 -11.38
N ALA A 22 13.78 -3.33 -10.55
CA ALA A 22 14.53 -4.07 -9.55
C ALA A 22 13.57 -5.00 -8.81
N SER A 23 13.92 -6.28 -8.75
CA SER A 23 13.15 -7.31 -8.07
C SER A 23 12.81 -6.83 -6.65
N GLU A 24 11.54 -6.49 -6.44
CA GLU A 24 11.00 -6.13 -5.14
C GLU A 24 11.28 -7.26 -4.14
N PRO A 25 11.53 -6.94 -2.86
CA PRO A 25 11.76 -7.95 -1.85
C PRO A 25 10.49 -8.79 -1.68
N GLN A 26 10.40 -9.91 -2.41
CA GLN A 26 9.37 -10.91 -2.22
C GLN A 26 9.41 -11.38 -0.75
N PHE A 27 8.25 -11.42 -0.11
CA PHE A 27 7.99 -12.00 1.21
C PHE A 27 8.24 -13.53 1.23
N ARG A 28 9.48 -13.96 0.96
CA ARG A 28 9.91 -15.35 1.11
C ARG A 28 10.19 -15.61 2.59
N GLY A 29 9.18 -16.10 3.30
CA GLY A 29 9.25 -16.44 4.74
C GLY A 29 7.89 -16.68 5.39
N LEU A 30 6.79 -16.24 4.75
CA LEU A 30 5.43 -16.66 5.10
C LEU A 30 5.14 -17.95 4.33
N ASP A 31 4.49 -18.92 4.97
CA ASP A 31 4.02 -20.11 4.26
C ASP A 31 3.01 -19.61 3.22
N ARG A 32 3.24 -19.88 1.92
CA ARG A 32 2.33 -19.47 0.83
C ARG A 32 0.90 -20.01 1.02
N THR A 33 0.74 -20.97 1.92
CA THR A 33 -0.55 -21.53 2.31
C THR A 33 -1.20 -20.82 3.50
N ASP A 34 -0.69 -19.70 4.01
CA ASP A 34 -1.36 -18.90 5.06
C ASP A 34 -1.92 -17.58 4.52
N LEU A 35 -2.82 -16.94 5.29
CA LEU A 35 -3.45 -15.68 4.89
C LEU A 35 -2.42 -14.56 4.62
N GLY A 36 -1.27 -14.57 5.31
CA GLY A 36 -0.21 -13.58 5.09
C GLY A 36 0.43 -13.75 3.72
N GLY A 37 0.74 -14.99 3.31
CA GLY A 37 1.23 -15.31 1.97
C GLY A 37 0.25 -14.86 0.89
N TRP A 38 -1.04 -15.19 1.04
CA TRP A 38 -2.08 -14.77 0.10
C TRP A 38 -2.20 -13.24 -0.01
N MET A 39 -2.20 -12.54 1.13
CA MET A 39 -2.23 -11.06 1.14
C MET A 39 -1.02 -10.47 0.41
N GLY A 40 0.17 -11.06 0.59
CA GLY A 40 1.39 -10.60 -0.07
C GLY A 40 1.35 -10.77 -1.59
N GLU A 41 0.74 -11.84 -2.09
CA GLU A 41 0.58 -12.08 -3.54
C GLU A 41 -0.41 -11.11 -4.19
N HIS A 42 -1.38 -10.59 -3.42
CA HIS A 42 -2.45 -9.72 -3.92
C HIS A 42 -2.29 -8.25 -3.53
N ALA A 43 -1.21 -7.88 -2.84
CA ALA A 43 -0.97 -6.54 -2.31
C ALA A 43 -1.05 -5.45 -3.40
N SER A 44 -0.37 -5.64 -4.54
CA SER A 44 -0.35 -4.65 -5.63
C SER A 44 -1.73 -4.46 -6.28
N VAL A 45 -2.52 -5.53 -6.39
CA VAL A 45 -3.89 -5.47 -6.92
C VAL A 45 -4.79 -4.71 -5.96
N LEU A 46 -4.66 -4.97 -4.66
CA LEU A 46 -5.41 -4.25 -3.63
C LEU A 46 -5.00 -2.78 -3.56
N ALA A 47 -3.72 -2.45 -3.68
CA ALA A 47 -3.22 -1.08 -3.68
C ALA A 47 -3.79 -0.28 -4.86
N SER A 48 -3.70 -0.87 -6.06
CA SER A 48 -4.24 -0.29 -7.28
C SER A 48 -5.75 -0.07 -7.18
N ARG A 49 -6.49 -1.07 -6.66
CA ARG A 49 -7.93 -0.98 -6.49
C ARG A 49 -8.32 0.08 -5.48
N TRP A 50 -7.63 0.12 -4.36
CA TRP A 50 -7.87 1.10 -3.30
C TRP A 50 -7.62 2.52 -3.81
N LEU A 51 -6.51 2.75 -4.53
CA LEU A 51 -6.22 4.05 -5.15
C LEU A 51 -7.31 4.47 -6.14
N LEU A 52 -7.78 3.55 -6.97
CA LEU A 52 -8.86 3.82 -7.93
C LEU A 52 -10.15 4.25 -7.22
N ASP A 53 -10.54 3.54 -6.17
CA ASP A 53 -11.78 3.82 -5.43
C ASP A 53 -11.69 5.17 -4.69
N VAL A 54 -10.53 5.50 -4.11
CA VAL A 54 -10.28 6.80 -3.47
C VAL A 54 -10.27 7.94 -4.49
N ASP A 55 -9.58 7.76 -5.61
CA ASP A 55 -9.51 8.75 -6.69
C ASP A 55 -10.90 9.06 -7.27
N ALA A 56 -11.70 8.02 -7.51
CA ALA A 56 -13.07 8.16 -8.00
C ALA A 56 -13.95 8.91 -6.99
N ARG A 57 -13.81 8.63 -5.69
CA ARG A 57 -14.59 9.29 -4.64
C ARG A 57 -14.21 10.76 -4.45
N ALA A 58 -12.92 11.09 -4.60
CA ALA A 58 -12.43 12.45 -4.54
C ALA A 58 -12.85 13.31 -5.77
N GLY A 59 -13.44 12.69 -6.81
CA GLY A 59 -13.75 13.38 -8.07
C GLY A 59 -12.51 13.65 -8.93
N GLY A 60 -11.44 12.90 -8.70
CA GLY A 60 -10.13 13.08 -9.33
C GLY A 60 -9.13 13.77 -8.40
N LEU A 61 -8.11 13.03 -7.99
CA LEU A 61 -7.01 13.54 -7.18
C LEU A 61 -6.01 14.33 -8.04
N ASP A 62 -5.38 15.32 -7.41
CA ASP A 62 -4.15 15.92 -7.93
C ASP A 62 -3.09 14.83 -8.24
N PRO A 63 -2.35 14.91 -9.37
CA PRO A 63 -1.40 13.88 -9.76
C PRO A 63 -0.31 13.58 -8.73
N GLU A 64 0.20 14.58 -8.01
CA GLU A 64 1.23 14.38 -6.99
C GLU A 64 0.65 13.73 -5.75
N ALA A 65 -0.55 14.18 -5.32
CA ALA A 65 -1.27 13.53 -4.23
C ALA A 65 -1.60 12.07 -4.58
N LYS A 66 -2.05 11.80 -5.81
CA LYS A 66 -2.34 10.45 -6.29
C LYS A 66 -1.10 9.56 -6.30
N ALA A 67 0.04 10.08 -6.74
CA ALA A 67 1.31 9.36 -6.71
C ALA A 67 1.72 9.01 -5.27
N LEU A 68 1.66 9.98 -4.36
CA LEU A 68 1.97 9.77 -2.95
C LEU A 68 1.04 8.73 -2.30
N LEU A 69 -0.27 8.79 -2.53
CA LEU A 69 -1.21 7.81 -2.01
C LEU A 69 -0.94 6.41 -2.55
N GLY A 70 -0.54 6.29 -3.83
CA GLY A 70 -0.07 5.02 -4.38
C GLY A 70 1.10 4.44 -3.59
N GLU A 71 2.12 5.26 -3.30
CA GLU A 71 3.27 4.86 -2.48
C GLU A 71 2.86 4.42 -1.05
N PHE A 72 1.89 5.10 -0.44
CA PHE A 72 1.33 4.72 0.85
C PHE A 72 0.62 3.37 0.82
N TYR A 73 -0.23 3.15 -0.18
CA TYR A 73 -0.99 1.91 -0.28
C TYR A 73 -0.10 0.71 -0.55
N ASP A 74 0.92 0.89 -1.40
CA ASP A 74 1.95 -0.12 -1.60
C ASP A 74 2.68 -0.44 -0.28
N GLU A 75 3.05 0.57 0.52
CA GLU A 75 3.73 0.35 1.79
C GLU A 75 2.82 -0.32 2.85
N LEU A 76 1.61 0.18 3.05
CA LEU A 76 0.64 -0.39 3.99
C LEU A 76 0.33 -1.85 3.63
N LEU A 77 0.12 -2.15 2.35
CA LEU A 77 -0.20 -3.52 1.90
C LEU A 77 1.03 -4.43 1.86
N THR A 78 2.23 -3.87 1.81
CA THR A 78 3.49 -4.57 2.07
C THR A 78 3.62 -4.93 3.56
N LEU A 79 3.20 -4.05 4.47
CA LEU A 79 3.24 -4.32 5.92
C LEU A 79 2.20 -5.35 6.38
N LEU A 80 1.02 -5.35 5.77
CA LEU A 80 -0.12 -6.15 6.21
C LEU A 80 0.18 -7.67 6.35
N PRO A 81 0.85 -8.34 5.39
CA PRO A 81 1.29 -9.72 5.53
C PRO A 81 2.16 -9.96 6.77
N ALA A 82 3.11 -9.07 7.05
CA ALA A 82 4.02 -9.21 8.18
C ALA A 82 3.30 -9.02 9.52
N CYS A 83 2.26 -8.17 9.56
CA CYS A 83 1.36 -8.01 10.70
C CYS A 83 0.50 -9.26 10.98
N LEU A 84 0.25 -10.10 9.97
CA LEU A 84 -0.44 -11.38 10.12
C LEU A 84 0.51 -12.53 10.49
N GLY A 85 1.80 -12.35 10.26
CA GLY A 85 2.84 -13.36 10.40
C GLY A 85 3.39 -13.58 11.81
N PRO A 86 4.45 -14.40 11.94
CA PRO A 86 5.11 -14.70 13.21
C PRO A 86 5.77 -13.46 13.84
N TYR A 87 6.16 -12.48 13.00
CA TYR A 87 6.89 -11.27 13.40
C TYR A 87 6.00 -10.05 13.65
N ARG A 88 4.70 -10.27 13.84
CA ARG A 88 3.70 -9.20 14.01
C ARG A 88 4.07 -8.21 15.12
N THR A 89 4.66 -8.66 16.22
CA THR A 89 4.99 -7.78 17.36
C THR A 89 6.11 -6.81 17.01
N GLN A 90 7.04 -7.21 16.13
CA GLN A 90 8.14 -6.38 15.65
C GLN A 90 7.68 -5.39 14.57
N VAL A 91 6.66 -5.74 13.78
CA VAL A 91 6.17 -4.91 12.67
C VAL A 91 5.01 -3.98 13.07
N GLU A 92 4.26 -4.33 14.11
CA GLU A 92 3.12 -3.54 14.61
C GLU A 92 3.44 -2.05 14.86
N PRO A 93 4.61 -1.65 15.42
CA PRO A 93 4.96 -0.23 15.55
C PRO A 93 5.03 0.52 14.21
N TYR A 94 5.48 -0.14 13.14
CA TYR A 94 5.58 0.47 11.81
C TYR A 94 4.23 0.55 11.11
N TRP A 95 3.36 -0.43 11.33
CA TRP A 95 1.95 -0.34 10.91
C TRP A 95 1.28 0.88 11.56
N ARG A 96 1.47 1.07 12.87
CA ARG A 96 0.98 2.25 13.59
C ARG A 96 1.52 3.54 12.98
N GLN A 97 2.84 3.66 12.86
CA GLN A 97 3.49 4.87 12.37
C GLN A 97 3.06 5.23 10.95
N CYS A 98 2.95 4.24 10.06
CA CYS A 98 2.50 4.44 8.69
C CYS A 98 1.02 4.88 8.64
N ALA A 99 0.16 4.28 9.49
CA ALA A 99 -1.24 4.67 9.60
C ALA A 99 -1.41 6.09 10.17
N GLU A 100 -0.67 6.45 11.22
CA GLU A 100 -0.63 7.83 11.76
C GLU A 100 -0.23 8.83 10.69
N LEU A 101 0.88 8.57 9.98
CA LEU A 101 1.34 9.44 8.90
C LEU A 101 0.29 9.58 7.79
N TYR A 102 -0.37 8.49 7.40
CA TYR A 102 -1.47 8.53 6.43
C TYR A 102 -2.65 9.39 6.91
N GLY A 103 -3.00 9.30 8.20
CA GLY A 103 -3.97 10.18 8.84
C GLY A 103 -3.59 11.66 8.78
N SER A 104 -2.33 11.98 9.07
CA SER A 104 -1.80 13.34 8.96
C SER A 104 -1.87 13.86 7.52
N VAL A 105 -1.53 13.04 6.53
CA VAL A 105 -1.71 13.37 5.10
C VAL A 105 -3.19 13.61 4.78
N GLY A 106 -4.09 12.84 5.38
CA GLY A 106 -5.53 13.08 5.33
C GLY A 106 -5.93 14.48 5.76
N ALA A 107 -5.45 14.92 6.93
CA ALA A 107 -5.70 16.27 7.43
C ALA A 107 -5.08 17.34 6.52
N MET A 108 -3.88 17.11 5.99
CA MET A 108 -3.21 18.02 5.04
C MET A 108 -3.93 18.10 3.67
N ARG A 109 -4.69 17.07 3.29
CA ARG A 109 -5.60 17.07 2.13
C ARG A 109 -6.94 17.77 2.42
N GLY A 110 -7.14 18.26 3.65
CA GLY A 110 -8.39 18.91 4.07
C GLY A 110 -9.54 17.94 4.34
N LEU A 111 -9.26 16.64 4.45
CA LEU A 111 -10.28 15.63 4.67
C LEU A 111 -10.79 15.66 6.12
N ALA A 112 -12.06 15.39 6.31
CA ALA A 112 -12.62 15.08 7.63
C ALA A 112 -12.12 13.72 8.12
N ALA A 113 -12.08 13.53 9.44
CA ALA A 113 -11.69 12.24 10.03
C ALA A 113 -12.56 11.07 9.52
N GLY A 114 -13.85 11.32 9.30
CA GLY A 114 -14.77 10.34 8.72
C GLY A 114 -14.39 9.89 7.31
N GLU A 115 -13.78 10.76 6.50
CA GLU A 115 -13.34 10.42 5.16
C GLU A 115 -12.12 9.50 5.18
N ILE A 116 -11.20 9.69 6.13
CA ILE A 116 -10.07 8.78 6.35
C ILE A 116 -10.55 7.39 6.79
N ILE A 117 -11.57 7.35 7.66
CA ILE A 117 -12.20 6.08 8.04
C ILE A 117 -12.78 5.39 6.81
N ASP A 118 -13.51 6.13 5.97
CA ASP A 118 -14.09 5.62 4.73
C ASP A 118 -13.03 5.08 3.75
N GLU A 119 -11.89 5.77 3.61
CA GLU A 119 -10.77 5.29 2.79
C GLU A 119 -10.30 3.89 3.28
N PHE A 120 -10.16 3.66 4.59
CA PHE A 120 -9.85 2.32 5.12
C PHE A 120 -10.99 1.30 4.94
N GLN A 121 -12.26 1.73 4.92
CA GLN A 121 -13.36 0.82 4.63
C GLN A 121 -13.35 0.35 3.17
N LEU A 122 -12.90 1.20 2.24
CA LEU A 122 -12.67 0.78 0.85
C LEU A 122 -11.64 -0.34 0.76
N LEU A 123 -10.54 -0.26 1.52
CA LEU A 123 -9.57 -1.35 1.61
C LEU A 123 -10.22 -2.65 2.12
N ARG A 124 -11.02 -2.56 3.20
CA ARG A 124 -11.70 -3.74 3.76
C ARG A 124 -12.63 -4.37 2.74
N GLU A 125 -13.44 -3.57 2.07
CA GLU A 125 -14.36 -4.03 1.04
C GLU A 125 -13.60 -4.69 -0.12
N ALA A 126 -12.57 -4.03 -0.65
CA ALA A 126 -11.74 -4.56 -1.73
C ALA A 126 -11.11 -5.91 -1.34
N THR A 127 -10.61 -6.01 -0.10
CA THR A 127 -10.00 -7.23 0.43
C THR A 127 -11.02 -8.37 0.53
N ILE A 128 -12.20 -8.11 1.11
CA ILE A 128 -13.27 -9.11 1.22
C ILE A 128 -13.73 -9.56 -0.17
N ARG A 129 -13.98 -8.62 -1.09
CA ARG A 129 -14.39 -8.95 -2.47
C ARG A 129 -13.35 -9.83 -3.16
N LEU A 130 -12.06 -9.51 -3.01
CA LEU A 130 -10.99 -10.30 -3.59
C LEU A 130 -10.89 -11.70 -2.96
N MET A 131 -11.13 -11.83 -1.65
CA MET A 131 -11.22 -13.15 -1.00
C MET A 131 -12.39 -13.98 -1.53
N PHE A 132 -13.50 -13.38 -1.97
CA PHE A 132 -14.59 -14.13 -2.61
C PHE A 132 -14.23 -14.59 -4.03
N VAL A 133 -13.53 -13.74 -4.80
CA VAL A 133 -13.11 -14.05 -6.17
C VAL A 133 -11.96 -15.05 -6.20
N THR A 134 -11.02 -14.91 -5.27
CA THR A 134 -9.79 -15.69 -5.21
C THR A 134 -9.53 -16.13 -3.76
N PRO A 135 -10.28 -17.13 -3.24
CA PRO A 135 -10.22 -17.48 -1.83
C PRO A 135 -8.81 -17.89 -1.37
N PRO A 136 -8.33 -17.37 -0.22
CA PRO A 136 -7.10 -17.87 0.38
C PRO A 136 -7.30 -19.36 0.71
N SER A 137 -6.52 -20.20 0.05
CA SER A 137 -6.58 -21.65 0.24
C SER A 137 -5.55 -22.06 1.29
N VAL A 138 -5.98 -22.18 2.55
CA VAL A 138 -5.10 -22.61 3.64
C VAL A 138 -5.02 -24.12 3.66
N ARG A 139 -4.02 -24.70 2.97
CA ARG A 139 -3.76 -26.16 2.93
C ARG A 139 -5.01 -27.00 2.61
N GLY A 140 -5.83 -26.55 1.66
CA GLY A 140 -7.06 -27.24 1.25
C GLY A 140 -8.22 -27.17 2.27
N THR A 141 -8.06 -26.41 3.36
CA THR A 141 -9.10 -26.16 4.36
C THR A 141 -9.67 -24.76 4.13
N PRO A 142 -11.00 -24.55 4.26
CA PRO A 142 -11.59 -23.23 4.25
C PRO A 142 -10.91 -22.31 5.26
N MET A 143 -10.68 -21.04 4.89
CA MET A 143 -10.09 -20.02 5.75
C MET A 143 -10.74 -20.04 7.14
N LEU A 144 -9.92 -20.07 8.19
CA LEU A 144 -10.44 -20.12 9.55
C LEU A 144 -10.99 -18.73 9.92
N LEU A 145 -12.18 -18.66 10.52
CA LEU A 145 -12.77 -17.41 11.04
C LEU A 145 -11.77 -16.57 11.85
N ARG A 146 -10.86 -17.23 12.57
CA ARG A 146 -9.75 -16.60 13.31
C ARG A 146 -8.87 -15.69 12.44
N GLU A 147 -8.57 -16.08 11.22
CA GLU A 147 -7.68 -15.32 10.32
C GLU A 147 -8.38 -14.07 9.79
N ILE A 148 -9.67 -14.19 9.43
CA ILE A 148 -10.52 -13.06 9.06
C ILE A 148 -10.61 -12.05 10.21
N LEU A 149 -10.84 -12.53 11.44
CA LEU A 149 -10.90 -11.67 12.63
C LEU A 149 -9.56 -10.98 12.92
N ARG A 150 -8.43 -11.64 12.64
CA ARG A 150 -7.09 -11.03 12.77
C ARG A 150 -6.87 -9.92 11.74
N LEU A 151 -7.20 -10.18 10.48
CA LEU A 151 -7.14 -9.17 9.42
C LEU A 151 -8.03 -7.96 9.77
N ASN A 152 -9.28 -8.21 10.17
CA ASN A 152 -10.19 -7.14 10.59
C ASN A 152 -9.59 -6.29 11.70
N ARG A 153 -9.03 -6.93 12.75
CA ARG A 153 -8.39 -6.21 13.86
C ARG A 153 -7.17 -5.38 13.43
N ILE A 154 -6.39 -5.82 12.44
CA ILE A 154 -5.25 -5.05 11.93
C ILE A 154 -5.75 -3.81 11.17
N ILE A 155 -6.77 -3.97 10.32
CA ILE A 155 -7.39 -2.83 9.61
C ILE A 155 -8.02 -1.86 10.63
N ASP A 156 -8.74 -2.34 11.63
CA ASP A 156 -9.34 -1.52 12.69
C ASP A 156 -8.28 -0.71 13.47
N ARG A 157 -7.11 -1.32 13.71
CA ARG A 157 -5.97 -0.60 14.29
C ARG A 157 -5.44 0.47 13.34
N GLY A 158 -5.35 0.17 12.04
CA GLY A 158 -4.99 1.16 11.02
C GLY A 158 -5.93 2.37 11.06
N VAL A 159 -7.24 2.14 11.08
CA VAL A 159 -8.26 3.20 11.24
C VAL A 159 -8.02 4.01 12.51
N THR A 160 -7.80 3.33 13.64
CA THR A 160 -7.58 3.97 14.95
C THR A 160 -6.37 4.93 14.89
N PHE A 161 -5.25 4.45 14.36
CA PHE A 161 -4.00 5.20 14.34
C PHE A 161 -4.00 6.30 13.26
N ALA A 162 -4.66 6.08 12.13
CA ALA A 162 -4.91 7.15 11.17
C ALA A 162 -5.77 8.27 11.77
N ASN A 163 -6.77 7.94 12.58
CA ASN A 163 -7.53 8.97 13.28
C ASN A 163 -6.69 9.75 14.31
N VAL A 164 -5.74 9.09 14.99
CA VAL A 164 -4.76 9.75 15.87
C VAL A 164 -3.91 10.73 15.08
N GLY A 165 -3.23 10.28 14.02
CA GLY A 165 -2.37 11.15 13.22
C GLY A 165 -3.12 12.27 12.49
N HIS A 166 -4.37 12.05 12.12
CA HIS A 166 -5.26 13.09 11.59
C HIS A 166 -5.56 14.17 12.64
N THR A 167 -5.96 13.75 13.84
CA THR A 167 -6.28 14.67 14.94
C THR A 167 -5.06 15.47 15.39
N ASP A 168 -3.89 14.82 15.49
CA ASP A 168 -2.64 15.47 15.87
C ASP A 168 -2.24 16.53 14.83
N ALA A 169 -2.35 16.20 13.54
CA ALA A 169 -2.04 17.15 12.46
C ALA A 169 -2.97 18.38 12.49
N LEU A 170 -4.28 18.19 12.72
CA LEU A 170 -5.22 19.30 12.87
C LEU A 170 -4.92 20.14 14.11
N PHE A 171 -4.57 19.49 15.24
CA PHE A 171 -4.19 20.20 16.46
C PHE A 171 -2.96 21.08 16.21
N PHE A 172 -1.92 20.56 15.56
CA PHE A 172 -0.74 21.33 15.19
C PHE A 172 -1.08 22.49 14.24
N ALA A 173 -1.90 22.26 13.23
CA ALA A 173 -2.31 23.30 12.29
C ALA A 173 -3.11 24.43 12.97
N LEU A 174 -4.00 24.07 13.91
CA LEU A 174 -4.73 25.04 14.73
C LEU A 174 -3.78 25.86 15.60
N PHE A 175 -2.81 25.21 16.25
CA PHE A 175 -1.86 25.87 17.15
C PHE A 175 -0.94 26.86 16.42
N HIS A 176 -0.56 26.56 15.17
CA HIS A 176 0.29 27.44 14.35
C HIS A 176 -0.51 28.52 13.59
N GLY A 177 -1.83 28.58 13.75
CA GLY A 177 -2.68 29.58 13.10
C GLY A 177 -2.80 29.42 11.58
N SER A 178 -2.37 28.29 11.02
CA SER A 178 -2.41 28.01 9.58
C SER A 178 -3.78 27.54 9.10
N GLY A 179 -4.70 27.18 10.01
CA GLY A 179 -6.02 26.65 9.69
C GLY A 179 -5.97 25.26 9.06
N ALA A 180 -7.12 24.73 8.64
CA ALA A 180 -7.16 23.44 7.94
C ALA A 180 -6.57 23.60 6.52
N PRO A 181 -5.52 22.84 6.15
CA PRO A 181 -4.95 22.89 4.81
C PRO A 181 -5.96 22.38 3.77
N SER A 182 -5.96 22.96 2.57
CA SER A 182 -6.82 22.54 1.45
C SER A 182 -6.09 21.70 0.40
N SER A 183 -4.76 21.64 0.45
CA SER A 183 -3.93 20.81 -0.42
C SER A 183 -2.52 20.63 0.17
N LEU A 184 -1.82 19.60 -0.30
CA LEU A 184 -0.43 19.35 0.06
C LEU A 184 0.51 20.27 -0.73
N SER A 185 1.35 21.02 -0.02
CA SER A 185 2.46 21.74 -0.64
C SER A 185 3.59 20.80 -1.08
N THR A 186 4.44 21.25 -1.99
CA THR A 186 5.62 20.49 -2.46
C THR A 186 6.56 20.10 -1.32
N GLU A 187 6.73 20.97 -0.32
CA GLU A 187 7.55 20.72 0.86
C GLU A 187 6.95 19.62 1.74
N GLN A 188 5.64 19.68 2.02
CA GLN A 188 4.94 18.63 2.76
C GLN A 188 4.97 17.28 2.02
N LEU A 189 4.81 17.28 0.69
CA LEU A 189 4.94 16.07 -0.12
C LEU A 189 6.32 15.43 0.02
N ALA A 190 7.39 16.23 -0.02
CA ALA A 190 8.76 15.76 0.13
C ALA A 190 9.01 15.20 1.54
N GLU A 191 8.59 15.93 2.57
CA GLU A 191 8.72 15.50 3.96
C GLU A 191 8.01 14.17 4.21
N VAL A 192 6.77 14.02 3.75
CA VAL A 192 6.00 12.79 3.91
C VAL A 192 6.66 11.63 3.16
N ARG A 193 7.19 11.85 1.95
CA ARG A 193 7.94 10.82 1.22
C ARG A 193 9.20 10.38 1.97
N ASP A 194 9.93 11.31 2.58
CA ASP A 194 11.11 10.98 3.39
C ASP A 194 10.75 10.17 4.64
N GLN A 195 9.66 10.54 5.33
CA GLN A 195 9.15 9.77 6.46
C GLN A 195 8.72 8.36 6.05
N LEU A 196 7.99 8.23 4.93
CA LEU A 196 7.57 6.93 4.39
C LEU A 196 8.77 6.07 3.96
N ALA A 197 9.78 6.67 3.34
CA ALA A 197 11.02 5.99 2.96
C ALA A 197 11.80 5.49 4.17
N THR A 198 11.80 6.25 5.28
CA THR A 198 12.42 5.85 6.55
C THR A 198 11.72 4.61 7.13
N ILE A 199 10.39 4.64 7.22
CA ILE A 199 9.57 3.50 7.68
C ILE A 199 9.88 2.26 6.85
N ARG A 200 9.87 2.40 5.52
CA ARG A 200 10.17 1.33 4.56
C ARG A 200 11.55 0.71 4.79
N SER A 201 12.57 1.55 4.98
CA SER A 201 13.94 1.10 5.22
C SER A 201 14.05 0.29 6.51
N ASP A 202 13.43 0.77 7.59
CA ASP A 202 13.46 0.10 8.90
C ASP A 202 12.74 -1.24 8.89
N VAL A 203 11.57 -1.30 8.27
CA VAL A 203 10.81 -2.55 8.11
C VAL A 203 11.63 -3.56 7.32
N ARG A 204 12.25 -3.14 6.21
CA ARG A 204 13.12 -4.02 5.41
C ARG A 204 14.27 -4.57 6.24
N ARG A 205 14.92 -3.73 7.05
CA ARG A 205 16.02 -4.16 7.93
C ARG A 205 15.56 -5.23 8.92
N ILE A 206 14.39 -5.06 9.54
CA ILE A 206 13.81 -6.03 10.46
C ILE A 206 13.47 -7.33 9.74
N LEU A 207 12.79 -7.27 8.60
CA LEU A 207 12.39 -8.44 7.84
C LEU A 207 13.58 -9.24 7.29
N VAL A 208 14.69 -8.57 6.94
CA VAL A 208 15.94 -9.25 6.55
C VAL A 208 16.59 -9.94 7.76
N HIS A 209 16.68 -9.26 8.90
CA HIS A 209 17.29 -9.81 10.11
C HIS A 209 16.50 -11.01 10.67
N LEU A 210 15.19 -11.04 10.50
CA LEU A 210 14.33 -12.13 10.96
C LEU A 210 14.32 -13.36 10.01
N ARG A 211 15.09 -13.31 8.91
CA ARG A 211 15.30 -14.46 7.99
C ARG A 211 16.62 -15.20 8.24
N THR A 212 17.56 -14.59 8.95
CA THR A 212 18.84 -15.18 9.38
C THR A 212 18.71 -15.86 10.73
#